data_AF-A0A7C4YNE6-F1
#
_entry.id   AF-A0A7C4YNE6-F1
#
_cell.length_a   1.000
_cell.length_b   1.000
_cell.length_c   1.000
_cell.angle_alpha   90.00
_cell.angle_beta   90.00
_cell.angle_gamma   90.00
#
_symmetry.space_group_name_H-M   'P 1'
#
loop_
_entity.id
_entity.type
_entity.pdbx_description
1 polymer ?
#
loop_
_entity_poly.entity_id
_entity_poly.type
_entity_poly.pdbx_seq_one_letter_code
_entity_poly.pdbx_strand_id
1 'polypeptide(L)'
;MAMEDIKKRFVDEIKLRAYDDKYVDKGEEREILQVAIQQGISIDSARAALAQVCEHNGYILESSVLKEVKDQIETAFGNDGKIDQKEFDLIFQNTKRKMQGKKNDIQIKRMLVEIMEDNSMNKVKTGWFSNWYAALKKEIGMA
;
A
#
# COMPACT_ATOMS: atom_id res chain seq x y z
N MET A 1 -23.74 4.24 25.36
CA MET A 1 -22.37 3.68 25.42
C MET A 1 -21.40 4.85 25.37
N ALA A 2 -20.34 4.83 26.16
CA ALA A 2 -19.33 5.88 26.07
C ALA A 2 -18.57 5.71 24.74
N MET A 3 -18.11 6.82 24.15
CA MET A 3 -17.31 6.81 22.91
C MET A 3 -16.08 5.87 23.01
N GLU A 4 -15.52 5.74 24.22
CA GLU A 4 -14.40 4.86 24.52
C GLU A 4 -14.73 3.36 24.39
N ASP A 5 -15.96 2.95 24.72
CA ASP A 5 -16.40 1.56 24.56
C ASP A 5 -16.51 1.18 23.07
N ILE A 6 -16.96 2.12 22.24
CA ILE A 6 -17.09 1.95 20.79
C ILE A 6 -15.69 1.84 20.16
N LYS A 7 -14.75 2.70 20.56
CA LYS A 7 -13.36 2.60 20.12
C LYS A 7 -12.73 1.26 20.52
N LYS A 8 -12.93 0.80 21.76
CA LYS A 8 -12.37 -0.47 22.23
C LYS A 8 -12.88 -1.65 21.40
N ARG A 9 -14.19 -1.72 21.15
CA ARG A 9 -14.78 -2.75 20.28
C ARG A 9 -14.21 -2.70 18.87
N PHE A 10 -14.03 -1.51 18.32
CA PHE A 10 -13.41 -1.33 17.00
C PHE A 10 -11.97 -1.87 16.97
N VAL A 11 -11.16 -1.61 18.00
CA VAL A 11 -9.80 -2.17 18.10
C VAL A 11 -9.82 -3.69 18.19
N ASP A 12 -10.76 -4.27 18.95
CA ASP A 12 -10.87 -5.73 19.09
C ASP A 12 -11.26 -6.40 17.76
N GLU A 13 -12.17 -5.78 16.99
CA GLU A 13 -12.55 -6.21 15.63
C GLU A 13 -11.38 -6.21 14.64
N ILE A 14 -10.47 -5.23 14.75
CA ILE A 14 -9.24 -5.16 13.93
C ILE A 14 -8.30 -6.30 14.31
N LYS A 15 -8.07 -6.50 15.62
CA LYS A 15 -7.18 -7.53 16.14
C LYS A 15 -7.63 -8.93 15.75
N LEU A 16 -8.93 -9.20 15.74
CA LEU A 16 -9.47 -10.49 15.35
C LEU A 16 -9.21 -10.82 13.87
N ARG A 17 -9.36 -9.83 12.97
CA ARG A 17 -9.14 -10.03 11.54
C ARG A 17 -7.66 -10.14 11.16
N ALA A 18 -6.81 -9.29 11.74
CA ALA A 18 -5.37 -9.31 11.50
C ALA A 18 -4.62 -10.35 12.35
N TYR A 19 -5.32 -11.19 13.12
CA TYR A 19 -4.69 -12.11 14.08
C TYR A 19 -3.79 -13.13 13.39
N ASP A 20 -4.26 -13.71 12.29
CA ASP A 20 -3.62 -14.86 11.65
C ASP A 20 -2.40 -14.45 10.82
N ASP A 21 -2.53 -13.42 9.99
CA ASP A 21 -1.49 -13.06 9.04
C ASP A 21 -0.90 -11.66 9.25
N LYS A 22 -1.38 -10.86 10.22
CA LYS A 22 -0.88 -9.50 10.50
C LYS A 22 -0.92 -8.59 9.27
N TYR A 23 -1.78 -8.87 8.29
CA TYR A 23 -1.96 -8.09 7.09
C TYR A 23 -3.43 -7.70 6.98
N VAL A 24 -3.68 -6.44 6.64
CA VAL A 24 -5.02 -5.92 6.41
C VAL A 24 -5.07 -5.47 4.97
N ASP A 25 -5.74 -6.24 4.13
CA ASP A 25 -5.94 -5.91 2.71
C ASP A 25 -7.04 -4.86 2.52
N LYS A 26 -7.20 -4.35 1.29
CA LYS A 26 -8.24 -3.36 0.97
C LYS A 26 -9.67 -3.83 1.25
N GLY A 27 -9.95 -5.11 1.10
CA GLY A 27 -11.27 -5.70 1.34
C GLY A 27 -11.59 -5.70 2.84
N GLU A 28 -10.66 -6.21 3.64
CA GLU A 28 -10.74 -6.23 5.10
C GLU A 28 -10.81 -4.82 5.67
N GLU A 29 -9.97 -3.91 5.19
CA GLU A 29 -10.03 -2.49 5.57
C GLU A 29 -11.43 -1.92 5.31
N ARG A 30 -12.00 -2.17 4.13
CA ARG A 30 -13.35 -1.66 3.78
C ARG A 30 -14.41 -2.21 4.74
N GLU A 31 -14.36 -3.49 5.07
CA GLU A 31 -15.30 -4.13 5.99
C GLU A 31 -15.16 -3.57 7.41
N ILE A 32 -13.93 -3.44 7.91
CA ILE A 32 -13.63 -2.83 9.22
C ILE A 32 -14.18 -1.41 9.29
N LEU A 33 -13.93 -0.59 8.26
CA LEU A 33 -14.41 0.79 8.20
C LEU A 33 -15.95 0.85 8.11
N GLN A 34 -16.58 -0.08 7.40
CA GLN A 34 -18.04 -0.16 7.32
C GLN A 34 -18.67 -0.44 8.68
N VAL A 35 -18.09 -1.35 9.48
CA VAL A 35 -18.54 -1.64 10.84
C VAL A 35 -18.42 -0.39 11.72
N ALA A 36 -17.32 0.36 11.62
CA ALA A 36 -17.14 1.60 12.39
C ALA A 36 -18.20 2.66 12.05
N ILE A 37 -18.51 2.82 10.76
CA ILE A 37 -19.55 3.75 10.29
C ILE A 37 -20.93 3.36 10.85
N GLN A 38 -21.27 2.07 10.85
CA GLN A 38 -22.53 1.58 11.41
C GLN A 38 -22.64 1.84 12.93
N GLN A 39 -21.50 1.95 13.62
CA GLN A 39 -21.41 2.29 15.04
C GLN A 39 -21.37 3.80 15.31
N GLY A 40 -21.52 4.64 14.28
CA GLY A 40 -21.54 6.09 14.39
C GLY A 40 -20.17 6.75 14.45
N ILE A 41 -19.09 6.03 14.14
CA ILE A 41 -17.75 6.61 14.01
C ILE A 41 -17.63 7.23 12.61
N SER A 42 -17.09 8.44 12.51
CA SER A 42 -16.81 9.06 11.21
C SER A 42 -15.71 8.29 10.46
N ILE A 43 -15.78 8.30 9.12
CA ILE A 43 -14.79 7.61 8.28
C ILE A 43 -13.35 8.04 8.59
N ASP A 44 -13.11 9.33 8.83
CA ASP A 44 -11.77 9.85 9.11
C ASP A 44 -11.24 9.36 10.46
N SER A 45 -12.09 9.36 11.49
CA SER A 45 -11.71 8.83 12.80
C SER A 45 -11.48 7.33 12.76
N ALA A 46 -12.29 6.58 12.00
CA ALA A 46 -12.12 5.14 11.82
C ALA A 46 -10.81 4.80 11.10
N ARG A 47 -10.46 5.53 10.03
CA ARG A 47 -9.18 5.37 9.31
C ARG A 47 -7.98 5.67 10.20
N ALA A 48 -8.02 6.77 10.95
CA ALA A 48 -6.94 7.14 11.86
C ALA A 48 -6.74 6.08 12.94
N ALA A 49 -7.84 5.60 13.54
CA ALA A 49 -7.78 4.54 14.55
C ALA A 49 -7.27 3.22 13.97
N LEU A 50 -7.70 2.82 12.76
CA LEU A 50 -7.20 1.62 12.09
C LEU A 50 -5.69 1.70 11.84
N ALA A 51 -5.22 2.82 11.28
CA ALA A 51 -3.79 3.03 11.03
C ALA A 51 -2.97 2.95 12.33
N GLN A 52 -3.44 3.61 13.40
CA GLN A 52 -2.78 3.59 14.70
C GLN A 52 -2.72 2.19 15.32
N VAL A 53 -3.81 1.42 15.22
CA VAL A 53 -3.85 0.04 15.73
C VAL A 53 -2.89 -0.84 14.95
N CYS A 54 -2.89 -0.74 13.61
CA CYS A 54 -1.97 -1.51 12.79
C CYS A 54 -0.52 -1.18 13.12
N GLU A 55 -0.17 0.11 13.24
CA GLU A 55 1.17 0.55 13.64
C GLU A 55 1.57 0.01 15.03
N HIS A 56 0.70 0.15 16.03
CA HIS A 56 0.98 -0.27 17.40
C HIS A 56 1.14 -1.79 17.55
N ASN A 57 0.41 -2.59 16.76
CA ASN A 57 0.45 -4.05 16.85
C ASN A 57 1.39 -4.68 15.80
N GLY A 58 2.07 -3.87 14.99
CA GLY A 58 2.95 -4.34 13.93
C GLY A 58 2.23 -5.05 12.78
N TYR A 59 0.97 -4.67 12.52
CA TYR A 59 0.21 -5.14 11.36
C TYR A 59 0.52 -4.27 10.14
N ILE A 60 0.46 -4.88 8.96
CA ILE A 60 0.66 -4.21 7.68
C ILE A 60 -0.71 -3.82 7.14
N LEU A 61 -0.97 -2.51 7.08
CA LEU A 61 -2.16 -1.97 6.40
C LEU A 61 -1.83 -1.69 4.93
N GLU A 62 -2.47 -2.42 4.00
CA GLU A 62 -2.16 -2.33 2.56
C GLU A 62 -2.31 -0.90 2.02
N SER A 63 -3.36 -0.17 2.39
CA SER A 63 -3.57 1.22 1.96
C SER A 63 -2.45 2.17 2.40
N SER A 64 -1.88 1.94 3.58
CA SER A 64 -0.73 2.72 4.07
C SER A 64 0.55 2.41 3.29
N VAL A 65 0.74 1.15 2.90
CA VAL A 65 1.85 0.79 2.00
C VAL A 65 1.67 1.43 0.63
N LEU A 66 0.46 1.37 0.05
CA LEU A 66 0.16 1.96 -1.25
C LEU A 66 0.36 3.48 -1.26
N LYS A 67 -0.04 4.16 -0.19
CA LYS A 67 0.21 5.59 -0.01
C LYS A 67 1.72 5.88 -0.01
N GLU A 68 2.50 5.13 0.76
CA GLU A 68 3.96 5.34 0.82
C GLU A 68 4.65 5.04 -0.52
N VAL A 69 4.19 4.02 -1.25
CA VAL A 69 4.68 3.72 -2.60
C VAL A 69 4.40 4.89 -3.54
N LYS A 70 3.17 5.42 -3.51
CA LYS A 70 2.80 6.60 -4.28
C LYS A 70 3.69 7.81 -3.92
N ASP A 71 3.86 8.11 -2.64
CA ASP A 71 4.69 9.23 -2.16
C ASP A 71 6.16 9.07 -2.63
N GLN A 72 6.70 7.84 -2.63
CA GLN A 72 8.05 7.55 -3.15
C GLN A 72 8.15 7.71 -4.68
N ILE A 73 7.14 7.26 -5.43
CA ILE A 73 7.08 7.42 -6.89
C ILE A 73 6.96 8.89 -7.26
N GLU A 74 6.10 9.66 -6.57
CA GLU A 74 5.96 11.11 -6.76
C GLU A 74 7.28 11.84 -6.50
N THR A 75 8.02 11.43 -5.45
CA THR A 75 9.34 12.00 -5.14
C THR A 75 10.35 11.71 -6.25
N ALA A 76 10.44 10.47 -6.72
CA ALA A 76 11.35 10.10 -7.81
C ALA A 76 11.00 10.84 -9.10
N PHE A 77 9.72 10.85 -9.47
CA PHE A 77 9.23 11.52 -10.67
C PHE A 77 9.40 13.05 -10.60
N GLY A 78 9.22 13.65 -9.43
CA GLY A 78 9.34 15.10 -9.21
C GLY A 78 10.74 15.66 -9.46
N ASN A 79 11.78 14.81 -9.48
CA ASN A 79 13.16 15.25 -9.70
C ASN A 79 13.41 15.70 -11.15
N ASP A 80 12.99 14.90 -12.15
CA ASP A 80 13.22 15.24 -13.57
C ASP A 80 12.08 14.81 -14.53
N GLY A 81 10.92 14.46 -13.97
CA GLY A 81 9.74 14.03 -14.72
C GLY A 81 9.86 12.62 -15.29
N LYS A 82 10.85 11.84 -14.86
CA LYS A 82 11.06 10.45 -15.26
C LYS A 82 11.53 9.62 -14.07
N ILE A 83 11.27 8.32 -14.13
CA ILE A 83 11.79 7.35 -13.18
C ILE A 83 12.83 6.48 -13.88
N ASP A 84 13.99 6.29 -13.27
CA ASP A 84 14.99 5.34 -13.74
C ASP A 84 14.90 3.98 -13.02
N GLN A 85 15.62 2.99 -13.58
CA GLN A 85 15.57 1.63 -13.04
C GLN A 85 16.07 1.55 -11.60
N LYS A 86 17.07 2.35 -11.21
CA LYS A 86 17.62 2.32 -9.86
C LYS A 86 16.63 2.90 -8.85
N GLU A 87 15.95 3.98 -9.22
CA GLU A 87 14.87 4.57 -8.42
C GLU A 87 13.72 3.57 -8.25
N PHE A 88 13.28 2.93 -9.34
CA PHE A 88 12.26 1.89 -9.27
C PHE A 88 12.67 0.72 -8.37
N ASP A 89 13.88 0.20 -8.55
CA ASP A 89 14.40 -0.93 -7.77
C ASP A 89 14.51 -0.56 -6.28
N LEU A 90 14.89 0.67 -5.94
CA LEU A 90 14.92 1.15 -4.56
C LEU A 90 13.52 1.13 -3.93
N ILE A 91 12.52 1.68 -4.62
CA ILE A 91 11.12 1.69 -4.16
C ILE A 91 10.60 0.25 -4.01
N PHE A 92 10.93 -0.62 -4.97
CA PHE A 92 10.59 -2.04 -4.90
C PHE A 92 11.18 -2.72 -3.66
N GLN A 93 12.47 -2.54 -3.38
CA GLN A 93 13.11 -3.14 -2.21
C GLN A 93 12.56 -2.59 -0.89
N ASN A 94 12.25 -1.28 -0.82
CA ASN A 94 11.60 -0.67 0.34
C ASN A 94 10.22 -1.32 0.59
N THR A 95 9.43 -1.43 -0.47
CA THR A 95 8.09 -2.02 -0.41
C THR A 95 8.15 -3.50 -0.02
N LYS A 96 9.07 -4.27 -0.61
CA LYS A 96 9.29 -5.68 -0.28
C LYS A 96 9.61 -5.90 1.18
N ARG A 97 10.48 -5.08 1.77
CA ARG A 97 10.78 -5.12 3.21
C ARG A 97 9.54 -4.83 4.05
N LYS A 98 8.77 -3.81 3.68
CA LYS A 98 7.55 -3.42 4.40
C LYS A 98 6.45 -4.47 4.31
N MET A 99 6.33 -5.16 3.18
CA MET A 99 5.34 -6.21 2.97
C MET A 99 5.65 -7.52 3.71
N GLN A 100 6.85 -7.70 4.28
CA GLN A 100 7.23 -8.86 5.10
C GLN A 100 6.82 -10.23 4.49
N GLY A 101 6.93 -10.36 3.16
CA GLY A 101 6.58 -11.58 2.44
C GLY A 101 5.09 -11.83 2.17
N LYS A 102 4.19 -10.89 2.52
CA LYS A 102 2.74 -10.99 2.26
C LYS A 102 2.36 -10.93 0.78
N LYS A 103 3.21 -10.29 -0.03
CA LYS A 103 3.15 -10.34 -1.49
C LYS A 103 4.50 -10.77 -2.03
N ASN A 104 4.49 -11.53 -3.11
CA ASN A 104 5.69 -11.92 -3.83
C ASN A 104 6.21 -10.78 -4.73
N ASP A 105 7.40 -10.98 -5.30
CA ASP A 105 8.09 -9.95 -6.09
C ASP A 105 7.26 -9.50 -7.32
N ILE A 106 6.59 -10.43 -8.01
CA ILE A 106 5.74 -10.12 -9.17
C ILE A 106 4.55 -9.25 -8.74
N GLN A 107 3.89 -9.60 -7.65
CA GLN A 107 2.75 -8.86 -7.11
C GLN A 107 3.16 -7.45 -6.67
N ILE A 108 4.31 -7.29 -6.03
CA ILE A 108 4.81 -5.97 -5.61
C ILE A 108 5.19 -5.13 -6.83
N LYS A 109 5.95 -5.69 -7.78
CA LYS A 109 6.31 -4.99 -9.02
C LYS A 109 5.07 -4.54 -9.80
N ARG A 110 4.06 -5.42 -9.92
CA ARG A 110 2.77 -5.09 -10.53
C ARG A 110 2.07 -3.94 -9.83
N MET A 111 1.99 -3.98 -8.50
CA MET A 111 1.41 -2.91 -7.70
C MET A 111 2.12 -1.56 -7.93
N LEU A 112 3.46 -1.54 -8.02
CA LEU A 112 4.22 -0.33 -8.33
C LEU A 112 3.91 0.20 -9.74
N VAL A 113 3.88 -0.69 -10.75
CA VAL A 113 3.56 -0.31 -12.14
C VAL A 113 2.14 0.22 -12.25
N GLU A 114 1.15 -0.42 -11.60
CA GLU A 114 -0.24 0.06 -11.56
C GLU A 114 -0.32 1.48 -10.97
N ILE A 115 0.37 1.75 -9.85
CA ILE A 115 0.41 3.11 -9.27
C ILE A 115 1.05 4.12 -10.23
N MET A 116 2.15 3.76 -10.90
CA MET A 116 2.77 4.65 -11.90
C MET A 116 1.81 4.98 -13.05
N GLU A 117 1.14 3.97 -13.61
CA GLU A 117 0.23 4.13 -14.76
C GLU A 117 -1.03 4.90 -14.35
N ASP A 118 -1.68 4.54 -13.24
CA ASP A 118 -2.91 5.16 -12.74
C ASP A 118 -2.72 6.66 -12.40
N ASN A 119 -1.50 7.06 -12.05
CA ASN A 119 -1.18 8.45 -11.71
C ASN A 119 -0.42 9.17 -12.84
N SER A 120 -0.33 8.59 -14.05
CA SER A 120 0.41 9.17 -15.19
C SER A 120 1.89 9.48 -14.91
N MET A 121 2.50 8.74 -13.98
CA MET A 121 3.92 8.79 -13.59
C MET A 121 4.72 7.64 -14.24
N ASN A 122 4.33 7.23 -15.44
CA ASN A 122 4.89 6.10 -16.18
C ASN A 122 5.99 6.49 -17.18
N LYS A 123 6.44 7.75 -17.19
CA LYS A 123 7.59 8.17 -18.00
C LYS A 123 8.87 7.64 -17.35
N VAL A 124 9.64 6.88 -18.11
CA VAL A 124 10.87 6.24 -17.62
C VAL A 124 12.10 6.66 -18.40
N LYS A 125 13.28 6.58 -17.77
CA LYS A 125 14.56 6.71 -18.47
C LYS A 125 14.91 5.39 -19.14
N THR A 126 15.09 5.38 -20.45
CA THR A 126 15.51 4.20 -21.22
C THR A 126 16.93 4.39 -21.74
N GLY A 127 17.75 3.36 -21.64
CA GLY A 127 19.08 3.34 -22.27
C GLY A 127 18.98 2.94 -23.74
N TRP A 128 20.07 3.11 -24.49
CA TRP A 128 20.14 2.80 -25.93
C TRP A 128 19.85 1.32 -26.24
N PHE A 129 20.06 0.44 -25.26
CA PHE A 129 19.86 -1.02 -25.37
C PHE A 129 18.89 -1.58 -24.32
N SER A 130 18.30 -0.76 -23.45
CA SER A 130 17.40 -1.23 -22.39
C SER A 130 16.13 -0.40 -22.29
N ASN A 131 15.02 -1.01 -22.72
CA ASN A 131 13.70 -0.62 -22.25
C ASN A 131 13.33 -1.51 -21.06
N TRP A 132 13.96 -1.23 -19.91
CA TRP A 132 13.77 -2.01 -18.68
C TRP A 132 12.29 -2.05 -18.26
N TYR A 133 11.56 -0.97 -18.51
CA TYR A 133 10.15 -0.87 -18.14
C TYR A 133 9.26 -1.76 -19.01
N ALA A 134 9.52 -1.85 -20.31
CA ALA A 134 8.82 -2.80 -21.17
C ALA A 134 9.13 -4.26 -20.80
N ALA A 135 10.39 -4.57 -20.49
CA ALA A 135 10.79 -5.90 -20.04
C ALA A 135 10.11 -6.27 -18.70
N LEU A 136 10.06 -5.31 -17.77
CA LEU A 136 9.35 -5.45 -16.50
C LEU A 136 7.85 -5.72 -16.71
N LYS A 137 7.18 -4.95 -17.57
CA LYS A 137 5.75 -5.16 -17.87
C LYS A 137 5.46 -6.55 -18.45
N LYS A 138 6.37 -7.08 -19.27
CA LYS A 138 6.28 -8.47 -19.77
C LYS A 138 6.49 -9.50 -18.65
N GLU A 139 7.46 -9.28 -17.76
CA GLU A 139 7.74 -10.16 -16.60
C GLU A 139 6.49 -10.31 -15.71
N ILE A 140 5.77 -9.22 -15.47
CA ILE A 140 4.60 -9.18 -14.57
C ILE A 140 3.26 -9.45 -15.28
N GLY A 141 3.29 -9.80 -16.58
CA GLY A 141 2.10 -10.15 -17.35
C GLY A 141 1.16 -8.98 -17.68
N MET A 142 1.70 -7.76 -17.81
CA MET A 142 0.96 -6.55 -18.19
C MET A 142 1.19 -6.13 -19.66
N ALA A 143 1.97 -6.90 -20.43
CA ALA A 143 2.28 -6.65 -21.84
C ALA A 143 2.50 -7.97 -22.60
#